data_AF-A0A8E0M5A4-F1
#
_entry.id   AF-A0A8E0M5A4-F1
#
_cell.length_a   1.000
_cell.length_b   1.000
_cell.length_c   1.000
_cell.angle_alpha   90.00
_cell.angle_beta   90.00
_cell.angle_gamma   90.00
#
_symmetry.space_group_name_H-M   'P 1'
#
loop_
_entity.id
_entity.type
_entity.pdbx_description
1 polymer ?
#
loop_
_entity_poly.entity_id
_entity_poly.type
_entity_poly.pdbx_seq_one_letter_code
_entity_poly.pdbx_strand_id
1 'polypeptide(L)' 'MNLFSKEEIALDHELGNLIDDIQLNVHAIAEDSTVTVDGKYISNSELAITAAKELLRVSEILKLYENEDDADD' A
#
# COMPACT_ATOMS: atom_id res chain seq x y z
N MET A 1 18.35 -22.22 3.05
CA MET A 1 17.08 -21.74 3.64
C MET A 1 17.33 -20.29 3.95
N ASN A 2 16.97 -19.39 3.04
CA ASN A 2 17.09 -17.95 3.30
C ASN A 2 16.05 -17.61 4.35
N LEU A 3 16.50 -17.34 5.56
CA LEU A 3 15.69 -16.56 6.49
C LEU A 3 15.77 -15.14 5.95
N PHE A 4 14.66 -14.66 5.38
CA PHE A 4 14.49 -13.26 5.02
C PHE A 4 14.87 -12.35 6.19
N SER A 5 15.45 -11.18 5.88
CA SER A 5 15.85 -10.24 6.93
C SER A 5 14.62 -9.73 7.69
N LYS A 6 14.81 -9.19 8.90
CA LYS A 6 13.69 -8.59 9.64
C LYS A 6 13.13 -7.38 8.90
N GLU A 7 13.98 -6.63 8.22
CA GLU A 7 13.58 -5.51 7.38
C GLU A 7 12.70 -5.98 6.20
N GLU A 8 13.11 -7.05 5.52
CA GLU A 8 12.39 -7.61 4.36
C GLU A 8 10.99 -8.13 4.74
N ILE A 9 10.87 -8.87 5.86
CA ILE A 9 9.56 -9.32 6.38
C ILE A 9 8.66 -8.11 6.70
N ALA A 10 9.23 -7.03 7.24
CA ALA A 10 8.46 -5.84 7.56
C ALA A 10 7.98 -5.12 6.31
N LEU A 11 8.82 -5.02 5.27
CA LEU A 11 8.46 -4.43 3.98
C LEU A 11 7.39 -5.26 3.26
N ASP A 12 7.44 -6.59 3.32
CA ASP A 12 6.41 -7.46 2.73
C ASP A 12 5.06 -7.28 3.40
N HIS A 13 5.06 -7.20 4.73
CA HIS A 13 3.84 -6.92 5.49
C HIS A 13 3.30 -5.52 5.19
N GLU A 14 4.18 -4.51 5.10
CA GLU A 14 3.80 -3.15 4.73
C GLU A 14 3.17 -3.12 3.33
N LEU A 15 3.82 -3.75 2.35
CA LEU A 15 3.37 -3.83 0.97
C LEU A 15 1.99 -4.48 0.86
N GLY A 16 1.77 -5.62 1.54
CA GLY A 16 0.48 -6.31 1.56
C GLY A 16 -0.65 -5.42 2.09
N ASN A 17 -0.42 -4.79 3.25
CA ASN A 17 -1.42 -3.91 3.87
C ASN A 17 -1.74 -2.70 2.96
N LEU A 18 -0.71 -2.08 2.36
CA LEU A 18 -0.92 -0.95 1.45
C LEU A 18 -1.78 -1.35 0.25
N ILE A 19 -1.53 -2.51 -0.36
CA ILE A 19 -2.34 -2.97 -1.51
C ILE A 19 -3.79 -3.24 -1.10
N ASP A 20 -4.02 -3.85 0.04
CA ASP A 20 -5.37 -4.10 0.55
C ASP A 20 -6.12 -2.79 0.83
N ASP A 21 -5.46 -1.81 1.46
CA ASP A 21 -6.03 -0.49 1.74
C ASP A 21 -6.34 0.28 0.44
N ILE A 22 -5.43 0.26 -0.54
CA ILE A 22 -5.65 0.86 -1.86
C ILE A 22 -6.87 0.23 -2.55
N GLN A 23 -6.99 -1.10 -2.53
CA GLN A 23 -8.12 -1.79 -3.14
C GLN A 23 -9.44 -1.38 -2.50
N LEU A 24 -9.50 -1.30 -1.17
CA LEU A 24 -10.67 -0.84 -0.44
C LEU A 24 -11.04 0.59 -0.83
N ASN A 25 -10.06 1.50 -0.84
CA ASN A 25 -10.25 2.92 -1.16
C ASN A 25 -10.76 3.09 -2.60
N VAL A 26 -10.14 2.42 -3.56
CA VAL A 26 -10.54 2.46 -4.97
C VAL A 26 -11.94 1.87 -5.17
N HIS A 27 -12.24 0.75 -4.51
CA HIS A 27 -13.57 0.14 -4.59
C HIS A 27 -14.65 1.08 -4.04
N ALA A 28 -14.41 1.72 -2.89
CA ALA A 28 -15.34 2.67 -2.31
C ALA A 28 -15.62 3.86 -3.23
N ILE A 29 -14.59 4.39 -3.90
CA ILE A 29 -14.74 5.49 -4.87
C ILE A 29 -15.53 5.02 -6.10
N ALA A 30 -15.23 3.84 -6.64
CA ALA A 30 -15.87 3.32 -7.85
C ALA A 30 -17.38 3.08 -7.67
N GLU A 31 -17.78 2.63 -6.47
CA GLU A 31 -19.16 2.35 -6.11
C GLU A 31 -19.88 3.54 -5.46
N ASP A 32 -19.27 4.74 -5.44
CA ASP A 32 -19.77 5.94 -4.73
C ASP A 32 -20.20 5.63 -3.27
N SER A 33 -19.44 4.77 -2.62
CA SER A 33 -19.73 4.25 -1.28
C SER A 33 -19.25 5.20 -0.19
N THR A 34 -19.82 5.05 1.01
CA THR A 34 -19.45 5.84 2.19
C THR A 34 -18.43 5.08 3.03
N VAL A 35 -17.28 5.70 3.31
CA VAL A 35 -16.29 5.15 4.25
C VAL A 35 -16.28 5.98 5.54
N THR A 36 -16.18 5.28 6.68
CA THR A 36 -15.99 5.91 7.99
C THR A 36 -14.77 5.34 8.70
N VAL A 37 -13.88 6.20 9.17
CA VAL A 37 -12.72 5.85 10.00
C VAL A 37 -12.91 6.49 11.37
N ASP A 38 -12.84 5.69 12.44
CA ASP A 38 -13.11 6.13 13.81
C ASP A 38 -14.46 6.87 13.97
N GLY A 39 -15.47 6.42 13.23
CA GLY A 39 -16.80 7.03 13.21
C GLY A 39 -16.90 8.37 12.46
N LYS A 40 -15.83 8.82 11.79
CA LYS A 40 -15.84 10.03 10.95
C LYS A 40 -15.91 9.65 9.48
N TYR A 41 -16.80 10.33 8.74
CA TYR A 41 -16.89 10.20 7.29
C TYR A 41 -15.61 10.71 6.62
N ILE A 42 -15.12 9.95 5.65
CA ILE A 42 -14.02 10.33 4.77
C ILE A 42 -14.59 10.52 3.37
N SER A 43 -14.31 11.66 2.76
CA SER A 43 -14.83 11.96 1.41
C SER A 43 -14.13 11.13 0.33
N ASN A 44 -14.83 10.80 -0.76
CA ASN A 44 -14.23 10.07 -1.90
C ASN A 44 -13.01 10.78 -2.49
N SER A 45 -12.98 12.12 -2.47
CA SER A 45 -11.79 12.90 -2.85
C SER A 45 -10.61 12.69 -1.91
N GLU A 46 -10.85 12.57 -0.60
CA GLU A 46 -9.80 12.28 0.37
C GLU A 46 -9.32 10.83 0.24
N LEU A 47 -10.23 9.87 0.03
CA LEU A 47 -9.87 8.47 -0.25
C LEU A 47 -8.97 8.38 -1.50
N ALA A 48 -9.28 9.14 -2.56
CA ALA A 48 -8.46 9.17 -3.77
C ALA A 48 -7.05 9.71 -3.50
N ILE A 49 -6.93 10.75 -2.67
CA ILE A 49 -5.63 11.30 -2.24
C ILE A 49 -4.86 10.27 -1.40
N THR A 50 -5.54 9.57 -0.50
CA THR A 50 -4.94 8.52 0.34
C THR A 50 -4.40 7.38 -0.52
N ALA A 51 -5.23 6.82 -1.40
CA ALA A 51 -4.83 5.75 -2.31
C ALA A 51 -3.64 6.15 -3.20
N ALA A 52 -3.60 7.40 -3.67
CA ALA A 52 -2.47 7.90 -4.46
C ALA A 52 -1.16 7.95 -3.67
N LYS A 53 -1.21 8.32 -2.38
CA LYS A 53 -0.03 8.32 -1.50
C LYS A 53 0.42 6.91 -1.14
N GLU A 54 -0.53 6.02 -0.90
CA GLU A 54 -0.24 4.60 -0.65
C GLU A 54 0.42 3.96 -1.87
N LEU A 55 -0.07 4.24 -3.09
CA LEU A 55 0.57 3.79 -4.33
C LEU A 55 1.98 4.35 -4.52
N LEU A 56 2.22 5.59 -4.10
CA LEU A 56 3.57 6.14 -4.10
C LEU A 56 4.49 5.34 -3.18
N ARG A 57 4.04 5.01 -1.96
CA ARG A 57 4.81 4.18 -1.02
C ARG A 57 5.05 2.77 -1.56
N VAL A 58 4.05 2.16 -2.19
CA VAL A 58 4.20 0.87 -2.90
C VAL A 58 5.31 0.97 -3.94
N SER A 59 5.36 2.05 -4.73
CA SER A 59 6.42 2.22 -5.74
C SER A 59 7.82 2.30 -5.15
N GLU A 60 7.97 2.89 -3.96
CA GLU A 60 9.25 2.96 -3.25
C GLU A 60 9.68 1.57 -2.76
N ILE A 61 8.77 0.78 -2.19
CA ILE A 61 9.07 -0.58 -1.69
C ILE A 61 9.47 -1.47 -2.86
N LEU A 62 8.71 -1.46 -3.96
CA LEU A 62 9.03 -2.25 -5.15
C LEU A 62 10.40 -1.86 -5.73
N LYS A 63 10.74 -0.56 -5.73
CA LYS A 63 12.06 -0.09 -6.17
C LYS A 63 13.20 -0.64 -5.31
N LEU A 64 12.98 -0.85 -4.01
CA LEU A 64 13.97 -1.48 -3.12
C LEU A 64 14.20 -2.93 -3.52
N TYR A 65 13.12 -3.70 -3.74
CA TYR A 65 13.24 -5.10 -4.17
C TYR A 65 13.91 -5.26 -5.53
N GLU A 66 13.57 -4.41 -6.51
CA GLU A 66 14.26 -4.40 -7.80
C GLU A 66 15.77 -4.14 -7.67
N ASN A 67 16.17 -3.23 -6.77
CA ASN A 67 17.58 -2.91 -6.57
C ASN A 67 18.33 -4.00 -5.77
N GLU A 68 17.65 -4.73 -4.88
CA GLU A 68 18.22 -5.89 -4.18
C GLU A 68 18.46 -7.04 -5.16
N ASP A 69 17.51 -7.32 -6.05
CA ASP A 69 17.64 -8.31 -7.12
C ASP A 69 18.80 -7.97 -8.08
N ASP A 70 18.95 -6.69 -8.46
CA ASP A 70 20.06 -6.22 -9.33
C ASP A 70 21.45 -6.29 -8.66
N ALA A 71 21.53 -6.36 -7.33
CA ALA A 71 22.79 -6.37 -6.58
C ALA A 71 23.34 -7.79 -6.32
N ASP A 72 22.51 -8.82 -6.50
CA ASP A 72 22.84 -10.23 -6.30
C ASP A 72 23.31 -10.95 -7.60
N ASP A 73 23.36 -10.23 -8.75
CA ASP A 73 23.92 -10.66 -10.06
C ASP A 73 25.39 -10.24 -10.27
#